data_AF-K5VCM3-F1
#
_entry.id   AF-K5VCM3-F1
#
_cell.length_a   1.000
_cell.length_b   1.000
_cell.length_c   1.000
_cell.angle_alpha   90.00
_cell.angle_beta   90.00
_cell.angle_gamma   90.00
#
_symmetry.space_group_name_H-M   'P 1'
#
loop_
_entity.id
_entity.type
_entity.pdbx_description
1 polymer ?
#
loop_
_entity_poly.entity_id
_entity_poly.type
_entity_poly.pdbx_seq_one_letter_code
_entity_poly.pdbx_strand_id
1 'polypeptide(L)'
;MSSLLYRIGSWIMGEPSPGPSGPHNPSLFDIQHVRRLLRHFVPTELADMILHHAAYYHVRTACTTAPLSVCDSRTHHADVPVLSIELTRLADTAALDNVLRVEALVRGHDQGWSGYPEDKGTERNAWTWYSIGSADSATHEERLATNLHAVPQVQTHGPFVWERDSEVVGLLKTERVLELWAHARYPGWTNHVEYAEMSIICFPS
;
A
#
# COMPACT_ATOMS: atom_id res chain seq x y z
N MET A 1 -43.55 3.39 29.22
CA MET A 1 -43.37 4.77 28.72
C MET A 1 -42.49 5.48 29.74
N SER A 2 -41.17 5.48 29.62
CA SER A 2 -40.31 6.31 28.75
C SER A 2 -39.41 7.14 29.68
N SER A 3 -38.26 6.60 30.09
CA SER A 3 -37.25 7.41 30.80
C SER A 3 -35.78 7.06 30.49
N LEU A 4 -35.51 6.12 29.57
CA LEU A 4 -34.13 5.79 29.18
C LEU A 4 -33.58 6.65 28.01
N LEU A 5 -34.43 7.40 27.31
CA LEU A 5 -34.02 8.17 26.13
C LEU A 5 -33.46 9.56 26.44
N TYR A 6 -33.54 10.05 27.69
CA TYR A 6 -33.17 11.43 28.03
C TYR A 6 -31.73 11.63 28.53
N ARG A 7 -30.94 10.56 28.69
CA ARG A 7 -29.59 10.66 29.26
C ARG A 7 -28.43 10.68 28.26
N ILE A 8 -28.70 10.59 26.96
CA ILE A 8 -27.68 10.60 25.90
C ILE A 8 -27.51 12.00 25.27
N GLY A 9 -28.48 12.91 25.46
CA GLY A 9 -28.52 14.20 24.77
C GLY A 9 -27.57 15.30 25.28
N SER A 10 -26.86 15.11 26.38
CA SER A 10 -26.09 16.19 27.03
C SER A 10 -24.61 16.26 26.63
N TRP A 11 -24.08 15.29 25.87
CA TRP A 11 -22.64 15.20 25.55
C TRP A 11 -22.31 15.44 24.07
N ILE A 12 -23.29 15.74 23.22
CA ILE A 12 -23.12 15.76 21.74
C ILE A 12 -23.17 17.18 21.13
N MET A 13 -23.42 18.25 21.91
CA MET A 13 -23.52 19.62 21.36
C MET A 13 -22.30 20.50 21.68
N GLY A 14 -21.10 19.93 21.59
CA GLY A 14 -19.92 20.72 21.24
C GLY A 14 -19.67 20.46 19.76
N GLU A 15 -19.65 21.50 18.93
CA GLU A 15 -19.24 21.31 17.53
C GLU A 15 -17.90 20.55 17.53
N PRO A 16 -17.79 19.44 16.77
CA PRO A 16 -16.54 18.72 16.71
C PRO A 16 -15.50 19.71 16.20
N SER A 17 -14.49 19.98 17.02
CA SER A 17 -13.27 20.66 16.57
C SER A 17 -12.88 20.04 15.24
N PRO A 18 -12.58 20.81 14.18
CA PRO A 18 -12.16 20.23 12.92
C PRO A 18 -10.96 19.34 13.23
N GLY A 19 -11.21 18.03 13.17
CA GLY A 19 -10.18 17.03 13.42
C GLY A 19 -9.07 17.22 12.38
N PRO A 20 -7.87 16.65 12.65
CA PRO A 20 -6.81 16.68 11.66
C PRO A 20 -7.37 16.21 10.30
N SER A 21 -7.19 17.05 9.28
CA SER A 21 -7.79 16.93 7.95
C SER A 21 -7.15 15.85 7.08
N GLY A 22 -6.82 14.70 7.68
CA GLY A 22 -6.24 13.54 7.02
C GLY A 22 -6.93 12.25 7.47
N PRO A 23 -6.74 11.14 6.73
CA PRO A 23 -7.26 9.84 7.14
C PRO A 23 -6.74 9.54 8.56
N HIS A 24 -7.66 9.33 9.49
CA HIS A 24 -7.34 8.97 10.86
C HIS A 24 -6.69 7.57 10.85
N ASN A 25 -5.44 7.46 11.33
CA ASN A 25 -4.74 6.18 11.45
C ASN A 25 -4.73 5.75 12.93
N PRO A 26 -5.80 5.09 13.41
CA PRO A 26 -5.89 4.68 14.80
C PRO A 26 -4.85 3.60 15.11
N SER A 27 -4.26 3.67 16.30
CA SER A 27 -3.38 2.58 16.76
C SER A 27 -4.20 1.30 16.99
N LEU A 28 -3.54 0.14 17.02
CA LEU A 28 -4.19 -1.12 17.40
C LEU A 28 -4.87 -1.02 18.78
N PHE A 29 -4.30 -0.23 19.69
CA PHE A 29 -4.88 0.00 21.00
C PHE A 29 -6.19 0.79 20.90
N ASP A 30 -6.24 1.83 20.08
CA ASP A 30 -7.44 2.65 19.87
C ASP A 30 -8.56 1.79 19.26
N ILE A 31 -8.24 0.99 18.26
CA ILE A 31 -9.15 0.04 17.62
C ILE A 31 -9.73 -0.94 18.65
N GLN A 32 -8.88 -1.58 19.45
CA GLN A 32 -9.33 -2.52 20.47
C GLN A 32 -10.12 -1.83 21.59
N HIS A 33 -9.82 -0.57 21.89
CA HIS A 33 -10.55 0.22 22.88
C HIS A 33 -11.95 0.57 22.37
N VAL A 34 -12.06 1.15 21.17
CA VAL A 34 -13.34 1.49 20.54
C VAL A 34 -14.19 0.23 20.34
N ARG A 35 -13.60 -0.87 19.84
CA ARG A 35 -14.32 -2.14 19.70
C ARG A 35 -14.86 -2.65 21.03
N ARG A 36 -14.06 -2.61 22.09
CA ARG A 36 -14.53 -2.98 23.44
C ARG A 36 -15.66 -2.09 23.90
N LEU A 37 -15.57 -0.78 23.70
CA LEU A 37 -16.65 0.16 24.06
C LEU A 37 -17.94 -0.15 23.28
N LEU A 38 -17.87 -0.31 21.96
CA LEU A 38 -19.02 -0.65 21.12
C LEU A 38 -19.69 -1.94 21.59
N ARG A 39 -18.92 -2.95 21.99
CA ARG A 39 -19.43 -4.23 22.51
C ARG A 39 -20.20 -4.12 23.83
N HIS A 40 -20.16 -2.98 24.52
CA HIS A 40 -21.05 -2.72 25.66
C HIS A 40 -22.47 -2.29 25.23
N PHE A 41 -22.63 -1.86 23.98
CA PHE A 41 -23.88 -1.30 23.46
C PHE A 41 -24.50 -2.16 22.36
N VAL A 42 -23.69 -2.90 21.60
CA VAL A 42 -24.13 -3.73 20.48
C VAL A 42 -23.42 -5.10 20.48
N PRO A 43 -24.02 -6.14 19.87
CA PRO A 43 -23.33 -7.40 19.58
C PRO A 43 -22.02 -7.19 18.80
N THR A 44 -21.11 -8.16 18.88
CA THR A 44 -19.78 -8.08 18.24
C THR A 44 -19.89 -7.84 16.74
N GLU A 45 -20.85 -8.48 16.07
CA GLU A 45 -21.06 -8.37 14.63
C GLU A 45 -21.42 -6.93 14.23
N LEU A 46 -22.28 -6.26 15.02
CA LEU A 46 -22.63 -4.86 14.78
C LEU A 46 -21.49 -3.92 15.14
N ALA A 47 -20.71 -4.20 16.18
CA ALA A 47 -19.52 -3.42 16.50
C ALA A 47 -18.51 -3.47 15.33
N ASP A 48 -18.29 -4.66 14.78
CA ASP A 48 -17.39 -4.89 13.65
C ASP A 48 -17.94 -4.23 12.37
N MET A 49 -19.25 -4.30 12.10
CA MET A 49 -19.88 -3.56 10.99
C MET A 49 -19.74 -2.04 11.13
N ILE A 50 -19.87 -1.49 12.34
CA ILE A 50 -19.68 -0.06 12.61
C ILE A 50 -18.23 0.34 12.32
N LEU A 51 -17.25 -0.42 12.82
CA LEU A 51 -15.83 -0.16 12.58
C LEU A 51 -15.48 -0.26 11.09
N HIS A 52 -16.05 -1.25 10.39
CA HIS A 52 -15.90 -1.41 8.95
C HIS A 52 -16.43 -0.18 8.18
N HIS A 53 -17.67 0.23 8.46
CA HIS A 53 -18.28 1.38 7.79
C HIS A 53 -17.58 2.71 8.12
N ALA A 54 -17.01 2.82 9.31
CA ALA A 54 -16.22 3.99 9.72
C ALA A 54 -14.80 3.99 9.12
N ALA A 55 -14.43 2.97 8.34
CA ALA A 55 -13.07 2.73 7.87
C ALA A 55 -12.02 2.76 9.00
N TYR A 56 -12.41 2.27 10.19
CA TYR A 56 -11.59 2.31 11.40
C TYR A 56 -10.62 1.12 11.42
N TYR A 57 -9.64 1.17 10.52
CA TYR A 57 -8.69 0.09 10.26
C TYR A 57 -7.33 0.35 10.87
N HIS A 58 -6.59 -0.74 11.10
CA HIS A 58 -5.17 -0.63 11.33
C HIS A 58 -4.48 -0.52 9.98
N VAL A 59 -3.78 0.59 9.74
CA VAL A 59 -3.01 0.79 8.51
C VAL A 59 -1.53 0.82 8.85
N ARG A 60 -0.78 -0.06 8.19
CA ARG A 60 0.66 -0.05 8.24
C ARG A 60 1.22 0.35 6.89
N THR A 61 1.96 1.46 6.88
CA THR A 61 2.51 2.06 5.68
C THR A 61 4.03 2.01 5.71
N ALA A 62 4.63 1.74 4.55
CA ALA A 62 6.04 1.94 4.27
C ALA A 62 6.16 2.88 3.07
N CYS A 63 7.16 3.76 3.11
CA CYS A 63 7.47 4.66 2.01
C CYS A 63 8.97 4.66 1.75
N THR A 64 9.38 4.96 0.51
CA THR A 64 10.78 5.23 0.24
C THR A 64 11.25 6.45 1.03
N THR A 65 12.48 6.41 1.53
CA THR A 65 13.08 7.51 2.31
C THR A 65 13.89 8.47 1.45
N ALA A 66 14.30 8.03 0.26
CA ALA A 66 15.02 8.81 -0.73
C ALA A 66 14.73 8.26 -2.13
N PRO A 67 14.95 9.07 -3.19
CA PRO A 67 14.88 8.59 -4.56
C PRO A 67 15.93 7.50 -4.83
N LEU A 68 15.58 6.55 -5.71
CA LEU A 68 16.45 5.46 -6.17
C LEU A 68 16.62 5.53 -7.69
N SER A 69 17.73 5.00 -8.20
CA SER A 69 17.95 4.81 -9.63
C SER A 69 18.40 3.38 -9.87
N VAL A 70 17.62 2.65 -10.65
CA VAL A 70 17.86 1.25 -10.97
C VAL A 70 18.38 1.18 -12.39
N CYS A 71 19.62 0.71 -12.56
CA CYS A 71 20.25 0.57 -13.86
C CYS A 71 20.84 -0.83 -14.01
N ASP A 72 20.71 -1.40 -15.21
CA ASP A 72 21.30 -2.71 -15.54
C ASP A 72 22.83 -2.60 -15.56
N SER A 73 23.48 -3.20 -14.55
CA SER A 73 24.91 -3.46 -14.59
C SER A 73 25.12 -4.83 -15.23
N ARG A 74 26.00 -4.90 -16.23
CA ARG A 74 26.25 -5.97 -17.24
C ARG A 74 26.19 -7.46 -16.80
N THR A 75 25.98 -7.79 -15.54
CA THR A 75 26.01 -9.13 -14.97
C THR A 75 24.64 -9.66 -14.51
N HIS A 76 23.62 -8.84 -14.25
CA HIS A 76 22.28 -9.30 -13.91
C HIS A 76 21.26 -8.23 -14.32
N HIS A 77 20.09 -8.64 -14.85
CA HIS A 77 18.93 -7.75 -14.94
C HIS A 77 18.79 -7.04 -13.59
N ALA A 78 18.78 -5.72 -13.59
CA ALA A 78 18.70 -4.95 -12.35
C ALA A 78 17.27 -5.01 -11.84
N ASP A 79 16.96 -6.14 -11.20
CA ASP A 79 15.78 -6.31 -10.37
C ASP A 79 16.22 -5.84 -8.98
N VAL A 80 15.75 -4.66 -8.57
CA VAL A 80 16.08 -4.07 -7.27
C VAL A 80 14.80 -3.85 -6.49
N PRO A 81 14.71 -4.36 -5.24
CA PRO A 81 13.61 -3.99 -4.35
C PRO A 81 13.74 -2.51 -4.02
N VAL A 82 12.71 -1.74 -4.36
CA VAL A 82 12.66 -0.29 -4.09
C VAL A 82 11.97 0.02 -2.78
N LEU A 83 11.08 -0.86 -2.32
CA LEU A 83 10.36 -0.71 -1.07
C LEU A 83 9.95 -2.08 -0.53
N SER A 84 10.24 -2.34 0.73
CA SER A 84 9.84 -3.58 1.42
C SER A 84 8.96 -3.25 2.63
N ILE A 85 7.93 -4.05 2.86
CA ILE A 85 7.10 -4.01 4.07
C ILE A 85 7.02 -5.41 4.70
N GLU A 86 7.42 -5.52 5.97
CA GLU A 86 7.59 -6.82 6.64
C GLU A 86 6.73 -6.94 7.90
N LEU A 87 5.82 -7.90 8.01
CA LEU A 87 4.98 -8.15 9.19
C LEU A 87 5.73 -8.98 10.25
N THR A 88 6.66 -8.35 10.96
CA THR A 88 7.58 -9.00 11.91
C THR A 88 7.14 -8.99 13.36
N ARG A 89 6.17 -8.16 13.76
CA ARG A 89 5.72 -8.10 15.17
C ARG A 89 4.66 -9.15 15.46
N LEU A 90 4.64 -9.67 16.69
CA LEU A 90 3.57 -10.55 17.17
C LEU A 90 2.17 -9.93 16.99
N ALA A 91 2.05 -8.61 17.16
CA ALA A 91 0.81 -7.88 16.88
C ALA A 91 0.40 -7.94 15.39
N ASP A 92 1.39 -7.94 14.48
CA ASP A 92 1.18 -8.05 13.04
C ASP A 92 0.79 -9.48 12.63
N THR A 93 1.29 -10.49 13.36
CA THR A 93 0.94 -11.89 13.08
C THR A 93 -0.53 -12.22 13.32
N ALA A 94 -1.18 -11.59 14.31
CA ALA A 94 -2.62 -11.70 14.51
C ALA A 94 -3.43 -10.87 13.49
N ALA A 95 -2.80 -9.83 12.92
CA ALA A 95 -3.40 -9.00 11.88
C ALA A 95 -3.41 -9.69 10.51
N LEU A 96 -2.57 -10.71 10.29
CA LEU A 96 -2.46 -11.41 9.00
C LEU A 96 -3.73 -12.14 8.57
N ASP A 97 -4.45 -12.74 9.52
CA ASP A 97 -5.75 -13.36 9.25
C ASP A 97 -6.82 -12.31 8.88
N ASN A 98 -6.55 -11.05 9.24
CA ASN A 98 -7.44 -9.91 9.12
C ASN A 98 -7.00 -8.90 8.06
N VAL A 99 -5.99 -9.20 7.22
CA VAL A 99 -5.65 -8.33 6.08
C VAL A 99 -6.88 -8.21 5.18
N LEU A 100 -7.32 -6.96 4.97
CA LEU A 100 -8.42 -6.62 4.08
C LEU A 100 -7.91 -6.40 2.68
N ARG A 101 -6.85 -5.61 2.55
CA ARG A 101 -6.22 -5.32 1.26
C ARG A 101 -4.81 -4.76 1.43
N VAL A 102 -4.06 -4.81 0.36
CA VAL A 102 -2.79 -4.11 0.19
C VAL A 102 -2.99 -3.02 -0.87
N GLU A 103 -2.41 -1.86 -0.63
CA GLU A 103 -2.36 -0.76 -1.59
C GLU A 103 -0.90 -0.40 -1.87
N ALA A 104 -0.56 -0.10 -3.12
CA ALA A 104 0.75 0.44 -3.46
C ALA A 104 0.67 1.51 -4.54
N LEU A 105 1.63 2.42 -4.55
CA LEU A 105 1.85 3.34 -5.65
C LEU A 105 3.34 3.57 -5.86
N VAL A 106 3.71 3.93 -7.08
CA VAL A 106 5.08 4.30 -7.43
C VAL A 106 5.11 5.51 -8.34
N ARG A 107 6.02 6.42 -8.04
CA ARG A 107 6.34 7.59 -8.85
C ARG A 107 7.74 7.42 -9.39
N GLY A 108 7.85 7.43 -10.71
CA GLY A 108 9.13 7.26 -11.36
C GLY A 108 9.06 7.54 -12.85
N HIS A 109 10.19 7.39 -13.52
CA HIS A 109 10.31 7.63 -14.94
C HIS A 109 11.49 6.90 -15.56
N ASP A 110 11.51 6.93 -16.89
CA ASP A 110 12.56 6.36 -17.72
C ASP A 110 13.76 7.33 -17.86
N GLN A 111 14.88 6.86 -18.40
CA GLN A 111 16.12 7.67 -18.55
C GLN A 111 15.98 8.95 -19.38
N GLY A 112 14.92 9.06 -20.19
CA GLY A 112 14.54 10.30 -20.87
C GLY A 112 15.15 10.52 -22.25
N TRP A 113 15.85 9.54 -22.81
CA TRP A 113 16.45 9.59 -24.14
C TRP A 113 16.36 8.24 -24.85
N SER A 114 16.28 8.26 -26.17
CA SER A 114 16.31 7.06 -27.00
C SER A 114 16.74 7.39 -28.43
N GLY A 115 17.29 6.39 -29.12
CA GLY A 115 17.52 6.43 -30.58
C GLY A 115 16.26 6.21 -31.42
N TYR A 116 15.13 5.88 -30.80
CA TYR A 116 13.83 5.61 -31.45
C TYR A 116 12.82 6.70 -31.06
N PRO A 117 12.90 7.91 -31.66
CA PRO A 117 11.99 9.01 -31.33
C PRO A 117 10.52 8.70 -31.60
N GLU A 118 10.22 7.79 -32.54
CA GLU A 118 8.87 7.31 -32.89
C GLU A 118 8.19 6.47 -31.80
N ASP A 119 8.96 5.99 -30.83
CA ASP A 119 8.47 5.26 -29.67
C ASP A 119 8.28 6.18 -28.45
N LYS A 120 8.84 7.41 -28.50
CA LYS A 120 8.87 8.30 -27.34
C LYS A 120 7.47 8.62 -26.84
N GLY A 121 7.26 8.49 -25.53
CA GLY A 121 5.96 8.73 -24.91
C GLY A 121 4.96 7.59 -25.11
N THR A 122 5.40 6.42 -25.58
CA THR A 122 4.61 5.20 -25.67
C THR A 122 5.24 4.09 -24.81
N GLU A 123 4.53 2.98 -24.62
CA GLU A 123 5.11 1.79 -23.97
C GLU A 123 5.91 0.90 -24.95
N ARG A 124 5.85 1.19 -26.26
CA ARG A 124 6.64 0.45 -27.25
C ARG A 124 8.12 0.66 -26.97
N ASN A 125 8.87 -0.43 -26.96
CA ASN A 125 10.30 -0.43 -26.66
C ASN A 125 10.66 0.21 -25.29
N ALA A 126 9.70 0.32 -24.36
CA ALA A 126 9.98 0.69 -22.99
C ALA A 126 10.55 -0.50 -22.20
N TRP A 127 11.68 -0.26 -21.54
CA TRP A 127 12.42 -1.30 -20.83
C TRP A 127 12.65 -0.94 -19.35
N THR A 128 11.82 -0.05 -18.81
CA THR A 128 11.74 0.22 -17.37
C THR A 128 10.32 0.01 -16.87
N TRP A 129 10.15 -0.82 -15.85
CA TRP A 129 8.84 -1.20 -15.31
C TRP A 129 8.91 -1.50 -13.82
N TYR A 130 7.77 -1.80 -13.21
CA TYR A 130 7.61 -2.13 -11.80
C TYR A 130 6.92 -3.48 -11.63
N SER A 131 7.24 -4.20 -10.55
CA SER A 131 6.55 -5.42 -10.13
C SER A 131 6.35 -5.47 -8.62
N ILE A 132 5.51 -6.38 -8.13
CA ILE A 132 5.33 -6.67 -6.71
C ILE A 132 5.46 -8.17 -6.47
N GLY A 133 6.05 -8.54 -5.34
CA GLY A 133 6.22 -9.93 -4.92
C GLY A 133 6.89 -10.01 -3.57
N SER A 134 7.48 -11.15 -3.23
CA SER A 134 8.28 -11.33 -2.02
C SER A 134 9.75 -10.99 -2.31
N ALA A 135 10.66 -11.41 -1.43
CA ALA A 135 12.09 -11.35 -1.69
C ALA A 135 12.55 -12.31 -2.80
N ASP A 136 11.72 -13.28 -3.19
CA ASP A 136 11.99 -14.17 -4.32
C ASP A 136 11.40 -13.59 -5.61
N SER A 137 12.27 -13.23 -6.55
CA SER A 137 11.88 -12.65 -7.85
C SER A 137 10.99 -13.56 -8.68
N ALA A 138 10.97 -14.87 -8.43
CA ALA A 138 10.05 -15.80 -9.08
C ALA A 138 8.57 -15.59 -8.69
N THR A 139 8.31 -14.88 -7.59
CA THR A 139 6.95 -14.61 -7.09
C THR A 139 6.33 -13.34 -7.68
N HIS A 140 7.07 -12.62 -8.51
CA HIS A 140 6.65 -11.29 -8.94
C HIS A 140 5.62 -11.36 -10.06
N GLU A 141 4.59 -10.52 -9.95
CA GLU A 141 3.71 -10.24 -11.10
C GLU A 141 4.54 -9.65 -12.25
N GLU A 142 4.36 -10.17 -13.48
CA GLU A 142 5.30 -9.93 -14.59
C GLU A 142 5.56 -8.43 -14.85
N ARG A 143 4.51 -7.59 -14.81
CA ARG A 143 4.60 -6.11 -14.88
C ARG A 143 3.36 -5.44 -14.29
N LEU A 144 3.53 -4.69 -13.20
CA LEU A 144 2.46 -3.83 -12.65
C LEU A 144 2.21 -2.59 -13.49
N ALA A 145 3.29 -1.92 -13.88
CA ALA A 145 3.25 -0.74 -14.74
C ALA A 145 4.59 -0.55 -15.44
N THR A 146 4.55 0.06 -16.63
CA THR A 146 5.71 0.33 -17.46
C THR A 146 5.84 1.84 -17.62
N ASN A 147 7.04 2.40 -17.49
CA ASN A 147 7.25 3.82 -17.76
C ASN A 147 7.14 4.09 -19.26
N LEU A 148 6.61 5.25 -19.62
CA LEU A 148 6.67 5.73 -20.99
C LEU A 148 8.12 5.88 -21.46
N HIS A 149 8.38 5.36 -22.66
CA HIS A 149 9.68 5.30 -23.31
C HIS A 149 10.33 6.67 -23.48
N ALA A 150 11.56 6.83 -22.99
CA ALA A 150 12.37 8.03 -23.13
C ALA A 150 11.66 9.32 -22.64
N VAL A 151 10.80 9.19 -21.63
CA VAL A 151 10.12 10.30 -20.96
C VAL A 151 10.83 10.58 -19.63
N PRO A 152 11.50 11.74 -19.48
CA PRO A 152 12.14 12.12 -18.21
C PRO A 152 11.17 12.68 -17.17
N GLN A 153 9.90 12.90 -17.55
CA GLN A 153 8.87 13.37 -16.63
C GLN A 153 8.40 12.22 -15.75
N VAL A 154 8.34 12.50 -14.44
CA VAL A 154 7.80 11.59 -13.42
C VAL A 154 6.36 11.23 -13.76
N GLN A 155 6.11 9.92 -13.80
CA GLN A 155 4.80 9.30 -13.93
C GLN A 155 4.37 8.76 -12.57
N THR A 156 3.08 8.79 -12.28
CA THR A 156 2.50 8.16 -11.08
C THR A 156 1.73 6.93 -11.53
N HIS A 157 2.13 5.78 -11.01
CA HIS A 157 1.50 4.49 -11.27
C HIS A 157 0.79 4.02 -9.99
N GLY A 158 -0.46 3.60 -10.14
CA GLY A 158 -1.35 3.25 -9.03
C GLY A 158 -2.37 4.34 -8.67
N PRO A 159 -3.10 4.19 -7.54
CA PRO A 159 -2.92 3.11 -6.56
C PRO A 159 -3.28 1.75 -7.15
N PHE A 160 -2.40 0.77 -6.94
CA PHE A 160 -2.69 -0.64 -7.14
C PHE A 160 -3.36 -1.16 -5.87
N VAL A 161 -4.42 -1.96 -6.02
CA VAL A 161 -5.20 -2.47 -4.88
C VAL A 161 -5.36 -3.97 -5.03
N TRP A 162 -4.92 -4.70 -4.00
CA TRP A 162 -5.05 -6.14 -3.90
C TRP A 162 -5.94 -6.50 -2.73
N GLU A 163 -7.15 -6.97 -3.03
CA GLU A 163 -8.12 -7.39 -2.02
C GLU A 163 -7.69 -8.68 -1.30
N ARG A 164 -8.39 -9.01 -0.20
CA ARG A 164 -8.11 -10.10 0.73
C ARG A 164 -7.76 -11.45 0.11
N ASP A 165 -8.38 -11.75 -1.03
CA ASP A 165 -8.31 -13.04 -1.71
C ASP A 165 -7.33 -13.04 -2.90
N SER A 166 -6.58 -11.95 -3.09
CA SER A 166 -5.54 -11.86 -4.11
C SER A 166 -4.32 -12.73 -3.80
N GLU A 167 -3.59 -13.10 -4.84
CA GLU A 167 -2.32 -13.82 -4.72
C GLU A 167 -1.28 -13.01 -3.93
N VAL A 168 -1.24 -11.68 -4.09
CA VAL A 168 -0.38 -10.77 -3.33
C VAL A 168 -0.66 -10.81 -1.83
N VAL A 169 -1.95 -10.78 -1.42
CA VAL A 169 -2.30 -10.94 0.00
C VAL A 169 -2.00 -12.36 0.50
N GLY A 170 -2.18 -13.36 -0.35
CA GLY A 170 -1.76 -14.74 -0.08
C GLY A 170 -0.27 -14.85 0.20
N LEU A 171 0.55 -14.23 -0.65
CA LEU A 171 2.00 -14.18 -0.54
C LEU A 171 2.44 -13.45 0.74
N LEU A 172 1.83 -12.32 1.07
CA LEU A 172 2.09 -11.61 2.32
C LEU A 172 1.82 -12.48 3.56
N LYS A 173 0.78 -13.33 3.52
CA LYS A 173 0.45 -14.26 4.62
C LYS A 173 1.49 -15.39 4.76
N THR A 174 2.04 -15.89 3.66
CA THR A 174 3.04 -16.97 3.67
C THR A 174 4.44 -16.44 3.96
N GLU A 175 4.88 -15.42 3.22
CA GLU A 175 6.25 -14.92 3.24
C GLU A 175 6.49 -13.85 4.31
N ARG A 176 5.42 -13.25 4.85
CA ARG A 176 5.48 -12.15 5.85
C ARG A 176 6.16 -10.87 5.35
N VAL A 177 6.65 -10.85 4.12
CA VAL A 177 7.27 -9.72 3.45
C VAL A 177 6.62 -9.53 2.09
N LEU A 178 6.42 -8.27 1.73
CA LEU A 178 6.03 -7.88 0.39
C LEU A 178 6.94 -6.73 -0.06
N GLU A 179 7.36 -6.79 -1.31
CA GLU A 179 8.34 -5.90 -1.90
C GLU A 179 7.83 -5.36 -3.23
N LEU A 180 7.99 -4.06 -3.42
CA LEU A 180 7.84 -3.40 -4.70
C LEU A 180 9.21 -3.31 -5.35
N TRP A 181 9.27 -3.66 -6.62
CA TRP A 181 10.51 -3.72 -7.39
C TRP A 181 10.45 -2.77 -8.56
N ALA A 182 11.62 -2.23 -8.91
CA ALA A 182 11.81 -1.49 -10.14
C ALA A 182 12.83 -2.23 -11.01
N HIS A 183 12.58 -2.17 -12.31
CA HIS A 183 13.35 -2.90 -13.30
C HIS A 183 13.87 -1.93 -14.35
N ALA A 184 15.07 -2.19 -14.83
CA ALA A 184 15.64 -1.61 -16.04
C ALA A 184 16.33 -2.72 -16.84
N ARG A 185 15.93 -2.90 -18.09
CA ARG A 185 16.53 -3.90 -18.98
C ARG A 185 17.42 -3.22 -20.00
N TYR A 186 18.63 -3.77 -20.15
CA TYR A 186 19.72 -3.35 -21.04
C TYR A 186 20.66 -2.28 -20.47
N PRO A 187 21.97 -2.40 -20.76
CA PRO A 187 22.95 -1.39 -20.37
C PRO A 187 22.58 0.02 -20.86
N GLY A 188 22.68 0.99 -19.96
CA GLY A 188 22.35 2.39 -20.26
C GLY A 188 20.88 2.77 -20.02
N TRP A 189 20.01 1.80 -19.77
CA TRP A 189 18.67 2.08 -19.25
C TRP A 189 18.73 2.36 -17.76
N THR A 190 17.90 3.29 -17.30
CA THR A 190 17.81 3.66 -15.89
C THR A 190 16.37 3.97 -15.55
N ASN A 191 15.83 3.24 -14.59
CA ASN A 191 14.53 3.50 -13.98
C ASN A 191 14.76 4.37 -12.75
N HIS A 192 14.25 5.61 -12.80
CA HIS A 192 14.32 6.52 -11.67
C HIS A 192 13.05 6.40 -10.84
N VAL A 193 13.18 6.06 -9.57
CA VAL A 193 12.08 6.01 -8.60
C VAL A 193 12.21 7.21 -7.68
N GLU A 194 11.30 8.16 -7.79
CA GLU A 194 11.26 9.34 -6.93
C GLU A 194 10.60 8.99 -5.59
N TYR A 195 9.55 8.18 -5.64
CA TYR A 195 8.75 7.84 -4.47
C TYR A 195 8.02 6.52 -4.67
N ALA A 196 7.93 5.69 -3.64
CA ALA A 196 6.97 4.59 -3.58
C ALA A 196 6.35 4.52 -2.20
N GLU A 197 5.10 4.05 -2.16
CA GLU A 197 4.35 3.80 -0.93
C GLU A 197 3.68 2.44 -1.03
N MET A 198 3.65 1.71 0.09
CA MET A 198 2.88 0.49 0.24
C MET A 198 2.18 0.49 1.60
N SER A 199 0.90 0.14 1.60
CA SER A 199 0.03 0.14 2.78
C SER A 199 -0.67 -1.20 2.92
N ILE A 200 -0.57 -1.80 4.11
CA ILE A 200 -1.32 -2.99 4.50
C ILE A 200 -2.48 -2.54 5.39
N ILE A 201 -3.71 -2.80 4.97
CA ILE A 201 -4.92 -2.44 5.71
C ILE A 201 -5.50 -3.70 6.34
N CYS A 202 -5.62 -3.70 7.67
CA CYS A 202 -6.13 -4.82 8.45
C CYS A 202 -7.44 -4.48 9.16
N PHE A 203 -8.35 -5.46 9.16
CA PHE A 203 -9.58 -5.41 9.93
C PHE A 203 -9.27 -5.46 11.44
N PRO A 204 -10.08 -4.79 12.29
CA PRO A 204 -10.02 -4.94 13.73
C PRO A 204 -10.20 -6.41 14.18
N SER A 205 -9.15 -7.01 14.73
CA SER A 205 -9.19 -8.36 15.32
C SER A 205 -9.78 -8.37 16.73
#